data_AF-A0A3P7M925-F1
#
_entry.id   AF-A0A3P7M925-F1
#
_cell.length_a   1.000
_cell.length_b   1.000
_cell.length_c   1.000
_cell.angle_alpha   90.00
_cell.angle_beta   90.00
_cell.angle_gamma   90.00
#
_symmetry.space_group_name_H-M   'P 1'
#
loop_
_entity.id
_entity.type
_entity.pdbx_description
1 polymer ?
#
loop_
_entity_poly.entity_id
_entity_poly.type
_entity_poly.pdbx_seq_one_letter_code
_entity_poly.pdbx_strand_id
1 'polypeptide(L)'
;MFSQLQFYSCSSFQASYMRAVKAYNDGDWQLCVNEFETSLKQFFEEEQKCRRVCEDKLNWETFEGANPEITIIITSVFLSVLRCKHDCAKKLSRVNGHDVVNRGRDACQAVANSILLNPGNPIMRRNRLFYSKTYEKDDLFKPSEEIIEFHKRYAIERLFLTFADERFKFEDSELPAERVDDRLPLDIIVPINDDFDYSAIDSELLSEGECSTLAVAAIFERKTAQQKQLLVEVTERVATRYRTRTTFHSLSCSLDPTAPQCPRHSLIVSIDRNSCGAFLTDPQPNTCSVIFCTG
;
A
#
# COMPACT_ATOMS: atom_id res chain seq x y z
N MET A 1 0.66 9.20 40.60
CA MET A 1 2.10 9.27 40.29
C MET A 1 2.54 7.92 39.73
N PHE A 2 2.27 7.66 38.45
CA PHE A 2 2.94 6.63 37.65
C PHE A 2 3.08 7.23 36.25
N SER A 3 4.10 8.06 36.12
CA SER A 3 4.61 8.61 34.87
C SER A 3 5.87 7.84 34.51
N GLN A 4 5.87 7.18 33.36
CA GLN A 4 7.02 6.94 32.48
C GLN A 4 6.47 6.19 31.25
N LEU A 5 6.06 6.89 30.18
CA LEU A 5 6.92 7.12 29.01
C LEU A 5 7.62 5.83 28.56
N GLN A 6 6.86 4.92 27.93
CA GLN A 6 7.41 3.82 27.16
C GLN A 6 7.76 4.37 25.76
N PHE A 7 8.98 4.88 25.62
CA PHE A 7 9.60 5.13 24.34
C PHE A 7 9.61 3.83 23.51
N TYR A 8 9.06 3.91 22.28
CA TYR A 8 9.24 3.03 21.12
C TYR A 8 10.04 1.72 21.34
N SER A 9 9.36 0.69 21.80
CA SER A 9 9.78 -0.69 21.55
C SER A 9 9.34 -1.05 20.14
N CYS A 10 10.31 -1.26 19.24
CA CYS A 10 10.05 -1.89 17.94
C CYS A 10 9.43 -3.26 18.24
N SER A 11 8.14 -3.48 17.93
CA SER A 11 7.52 -4.79 18.17
C SER A 11 8.30 -5.88 17.42
N SER A 12 8.20 -7.13 17.86
CA SER A 12 9.04 -8.23 17.34
C SER A 12 9.04 -8.30 15.81
N PHE A 13 7.87 -8.16 15.17
CA PHE A 13 7.77 -8.13 13.71
C PHE A 13 8.50 -6.93 13.07
N GLN A 14 8.42 -5.74 13.68
CA GLN A 14 9.10 -4.55 13.17
C GLN A 14 10.62 -4.71 13.24
N ALA A 15 11.13 -5.33 14.30
CA ALA A 15 12.56 -5.60 14.43
C ALA A 15 13.04 -6.57 13.34
N SER A 16 12.29 -7.64 13.09
CA SER A 16 12.57 -8.60 12.02
C SER A 16 12.49 -7.93 10.64
N TYR A 17 11.49 -7.08 10.40
CA TYR A 17 11.38 -6.29 9.16
C TYR A 17 12.60 -5.39 8.94
N MET A 18 13.03 -4.64 9.96
CA MET A 18 14.19 -3.76 9.86
C MET A 18 15.49 -4.55 9.61
N ARG A 19 15.65 -5.74 10.21
CA ARG A 19 16.77 -6.65 9.90
C ARG A 19 16.72 -7.14 8.46
N ALA A 20 15.54 -7.47 7.95
CA ALA A 20 15.36 -7.87 6.56
C ALA A 20 15.73 -6.75 5.56
N VAL A 21 15.30 -5.51 5.84
CA VAL A 21 15.68 -4.33 5.03
C VAL A 21 17.19 -4.12 5.05
N LYS A 22 17.84 -4.26 6.20
CA LYS A 22 19.30 -4.19 6.30
C LYS A 22 19.96 -5.28 5.46
N ALA A 23 19.51 -6.53 5.60
CA ALA A 23 20.04 -7.67 4.83
C ALA A 23 19.85 -7.48 3.32
N TYR A 24 18.72 -6.90 2.88
CA TYR A 24 18.49 -6.51 1.49
C TYR A 24 19.54 -5.51 1.00
N ASN A 25 19.79 -4.45 1.77
CA ASN A 25 20.79 -3.43 1.41
C ASN A 25 22.22 -3.98 1.40
N ASP A 26 22.51 -4.95 2.27
CA ASP A 26 23.82 -5.61 2.36
C ASP A 26 23.99 -6.73 1.30
N GLY A 27 22.95 -7.05 0.53
CA GLY A 27 22.96 -8.12 -0.47
C GLY A 27 22.90 -9.54 0.11
N ASP A 28 22.58 -9.69 1.40
CA ASP A 28 22.38 -10.98 2.06
C ASP A 28 20.94 -11.47 1.82
N TRP A 29 20.74 -12.11 0.66
CA TRP A 29 19.42 -12.55 0.21
C TRP A 29 18.80 -13.62 1.11
N GLN A 30 19.60 -14.53 1.66
CA GLN A 30 19.08 -15.60 2.51
C GLN A 30 18.59 -15.07 3.84
N LEU A 31 19.37 -14.20 4.50
CA LEU A 31 18.94 -13.55 5.73
C LEU A 31 17.75 -12.63 5.49
N CYS A 32 17.75 -11.90 4.38
CA CYS A 32 16.65 -11.03 3.96
C CYS A 32 15.31 -11.78 3.88
N VAL A 33 15.29 -12.91 3.16
CA VAL A 33 14.09 -13.76 3.03
C VAL A 33 13.65 -14.29 4.40
N ASN A 34 14.57 -14.86 5.18
CA ASN A 34 14.26 -15.44 6.49
C ASN A 34 13.66 -14.40 7.47
N GLU A 35 14.22 -13.19 7.50
CA GLU A 35 13.76 -12.12 8.40
C GLU A 35 12.43 -11.50 7.95
N PHE A 36 12.17 -11.37 6.63
CA PHE A 36 10.86 -10.96 6.14
C PHE A 36 9.77 -11.99 6.44
N GLU A 37 10.07 -13.29 6.29
CA GLU A 37 9.13 -14.36 6.66
C GLU A 37 8.83 -14.36 8.16
N THR A 38 9.87 -14.19 8.98
CA THR A 38 9.73 -14.11 10.43
C THR A 38 8.89 -12.90 10.82
N SER A 39 9.13 -11.75 10.20
CA SER A 39 8.32 -10.54 10.36
C SER A 39 6.85 -10.80 10.02
N LEU A 40 6.57 -11.43 8.88
CA LEU A 40 5.20 -11.70 8.44
C LEU A 40 4.45 -12.60 9.44
N LYS A 41 5.09 -13.68 9.89
CA LYS A 41 4.49 -14.58 10.88
C LYS A 41 4.18 -13.85 12.18
N GLN A 42 5.15 -13.08 12.69
CA GLN A 42 4.96 -12.30 13.91
C GLN A 42 3.85 -11.24 13.74
N PHE A 43 3.74 -10.61 12.57
CA PHE A 43 2.67 -9.67 12.28
C PHE A 43 1.30 -10.33 12.41
N PHE A 44 1.09 -11.50 11.80
CA PHE A 44 -0.19 -12.20 11.91
C PHE A 44 -0.50 -12.67 13.33
N GLU A 45 0.50 -13.12 14.09
CA GLU A 45 0.33 -13.47 15.49
C GLU A 45 -0.11 -12.25 16.32
N GLU A 46 0.51 -11.08 16.13
CA GLU A 46 0.14 -9.84 16.82
C GLU A 46 -1.23 -9.30 16.36
N GLU A 47 -1.58 -9.46 15.08
CA GLU A 47 -2.89 -9.09 14.54
C GLU A 47 -4.00 -9.92 15.18
N GLN A 48 -3.78 -11.23 15.33
CA GLN A 48 -4.72 -12.12 16.02
C GLN A 48 -4.85 -11.79 17.50
N LYS A 49 -3.74 -11.48 18.18
CA LYS A 49 -3.78 -11.03 19.59
C LYS A 49 -4.59 -9.74 19.73
N CYS A 50 -4.35 -8.75 18.86
CA CYS A 50 -5.12 -7.51 18.83
C CYS A 50 -6.62 -7.76 18.65
N ARG A 51 -6.99 -8.67 17.73
CA ARG A 51 -8.39 -9.00 17.46
C ARG A 51 -9.10 -9.65 18.64
N ARG A 52 -8.41 -10.49 19.41
CA ARG A 52 -8.96 -11.08 20.65
C ARG A 52 -9.23 -10.01 21.71
N VAL A 53 -8.32 -9.06 21.86
CA VAL A 53 -8.50 -7.92 22.80
C VAL A 53 -9.72 -7.07 22.44
N CYS A 54 -10.11 -6.99 21.16
CA CYS A 54 -11.31 -6.27 20.75
C CYS A 54 -12.62 -6.87 21.30
N GLU A 55 -12.66 -8.17 21.59
CA GLU A 55 -13.84 -8.83 22.18
C GLU A 55 -13.94 -8.58 23.69
N ASP A 56 -12.81 -8.30 24.35
CA ASP A 56 -12.72 -8.07 25.80
C ASP A 56 -13.06 -6.61 26.20
N LYS A 57 -13.10 -5.69 25.24
CA LYS A 57 -13.35 -4.25 25.47
C LYS A 57 -14.82 -3.84 25.41
N LEU A 58 -15.73 -4.79 25.56
CA LEU A 58 -17.16 -4.54 25.55
C LEU A 58 -17.59 -3.82 26.84
N ASN A 59 -18.04 -2.56 26.74
CA ASN A 59 -18.65 -1.87 27.88
C ASN A 59 -20.13 -2.26 27.99
N TRP A 60 -20.43 -3.19 28.91
CA TRP A 60 -21.80 -3.63 29.17
C TRP A 60 -22.67 -2.61 29.92
N GLU A 61 -22.11 -1.51 30.44
CA GLU A 61 -22.88 -0.43 31.07
C GLU A 61 -23.87 0.23 30.08
N THR A 62 -23.66 0.07 28.77
CA THR A 62 -24.56 0.57 27.73
C THR A 62 -25.90 -0.20 27.68
N PHE A 63 -25.98 -1.37 28.31
CA PHE A 63 -27.22 -2.15 28.42
C PHE A 63 -28.11 -1.73 29.60
N GLU A 64 -27.58 -0.97 30.56
CA GLU A 64 -28.29 -0.64 31.81
C GLU A 64 -29.13 0.66 31.72
N GLY A 65 -29.06 1.40 30.61
CA GLY A 65 -29.79 2.66 30.40
C GLY A 65 -30.89 2.53 29.35
N ALA A 66 -32.13 2.76 29.77
CA ALA A 66 -33.37 2.74 28.98
C ALA A 66 -33.23 3.14 27.49
N ASN A 67 -33.15 2.15 26.60
CA ASN A 67 -33.48 2.30 25.19
C ASN A 67 -34.24 1.03 24.74
N PRO A 68 -35.50 1.13 24.29
CA PRO A 68 -36.37 -0.04 24.06
C PRO A 68 -35.95 -0.92 22.86
N GLU A 69 -34.93 -0.55 22.09
CA GLU A 69 -34.50 -1.33 20.94
C GLU A 69 -33.15 -2.03 21.18
N ILE A 70 -33.24 -3.22 21.79
CA ILE A 70 -32.12 -4.15 21.98
C ILE A 70 -31.33 -4.36 20.67
N THR A 71 -32.00 -4.36 19.51
CA THR A 71 -31.38 -4.47 18.19
C THR A 71 -30.37 -3.36 17.91
N ILE A 72 -30.65 -2.11 18.27
CA ILE A 72 -29.74 -0.97 18.06
C ILE A 72 -28.50 -1.10 18.95
N ILE A 73 -28.69 -1.48 20.21
CA ILE A 73 -27.59 -1.65 21.16
C ILE A 73 -26.68 -2.81 20.73
N ILE A 74 -27.26 -3.98 20.41
CA ILE A 74 -26.50 -5.16 19.94
C ILE A 74 -25.74 -4.84 18.65
N THR A 75 -26.38 -4.16 17.70
CA THR A 75 -25.75 -3.75 16.44
C THR A 75 -24.59 -2.80 16.69
N SER A 76 -24.78 -1.79 17.55
CA SER A 76 -23.73 -0.83 17.91
C SER A 76 -22.52 -1.51 18.57
N VAL A 77 -22.78 -2.44 19.49
CA VAL A 77 -21.76 -3.26 20.15
C VAL A 77 -20.99 -4.11 19.14
N PHE A 78 -21.71 -4.82 18.25
CA PHE A 78 -21.10 -5.65 17.21
C PHE A 78 -20.22 -4.82 16.27
N LEU A 79 -20.71 -3.66 15.81
CA LEU A 79 -19.96 -2.75 14.95
C LEU A 79 -18.72 -2.20 15.65
N SER A 80 -18.80 -1.89 16.95
CA SER A 80 -17.64 -1.44 17.72
C SER A 80 -16.52 -2.50 17.75
N VAL A 81 -16.87 -3.76 18.05
CA VAL A 81 -15.93 -4.89 18.02
C VAL A 81 -15.37 -5.10 16.62
N LEU A 82 -16.22 -5.07 15.60
CA LEU A 82 -15.81 -5.28 14.20
C LEU A 82 -14.86 -4.17 13.72
N ARG A 83 -15.15 -2.89 14.00
CA ARG A 83 -14.26 -1.77 13.69
C ARG A 83 -12.91 -1.93 14.39
N CYS A 84 -12.92 -2.30 15.67
CA CYS A 84 -11.69 -2.58 16.42
C CYS A 84 -10.84 -3.67 15.75
N LYS A 85 -11.48 -4.80 15.38
CA LYS A 85 -10.83 -5.94 14.71
C LYS A 85 -10.29 -5.57 13.33
N HIS A 86 -11.06 -4.83 12.54
CA HIS A 86 -10.65 -4.34 11.22
C HIS A 86 -9.43 -3.42 11.30
N ASP A 87 -9.39 -2.55 12.32
CA ASP A 87 -8.29 -1.60 12.52
C ASP A 87 -7.00 -2.22 13.08
N CYS A 88 -7.01 -3.47 13.54
CA CYS A 88 -5.82 -4.13 14.09
C CYS A 88 -4.66 -4.15 13.10
N ALA A 89 -4.89 -4.59 11.86
CA ALA A 89 -3.86 -4.60 10.82
C ALA A 89 -3.32 -3.19 10.57
N LYS A 90 -4.19 -2.18 10.42
CA LYS A 90 -3.80 -0.78 10.19
C LYS A 90 -2.95 -0.21 11.34
N LYS A 91 -3.27 -0.57 12.59
CA LYS A 91 -2.51 -0.15 13.79
C LYS A 91 -1.12 -0.79 13.80
N LEU A 92 -0.99 -2.02 13.33
CA LEU A 92 0.27 -2.77 13.27
C LEU A 92 1.12 -2.39 12.05
N SER A 93 0.52 -2.07 10.91
CA SER A 93 1.23 -1.80 9.66
C SER A 93 2.03 -0.49 9.62
N ARG A 94 1.96 0.35 10.67
CA ARG A 94 2.74 1.59 10.77
C ARG A 94 4.00 1.40 11.61
N VAL A 95 5.16 1.54 10.99
CA VAL A 95 6.48 1.55 11.67
C VAL A 95 7.16 2.86 11.32
N ASN A 96 7.40 3.72 12.31
CA ASN A 96 8.04 5.03 12.10
C ASN A 96 7.41 5.88 10.96
N GLY A 97 6.11 5.73 10.69
CA GLY A 97 5.40 6.47 9.64
C GLY A 97 5.34 5.80 8.26
N HIS A 98 5.93 4.61 8.08
CA HIS A 98 5.89 3.85 6.83
C HIS A 98 4.99 2.61 6.90
N ASP A 99 4.36 2.28 5.76
CA ASP A 99 3.55 1.07 5.57
C ASP A 99 4.49 -0.15 5.37
N VAL A 100 4.37 -1.17 6.23
CA VAL A 100 5.16 -2.42 6.13
C VAL A 100 4.62 -3.30 5.02
N VAL A 101 5.44 -3.57 4.01
CA VAL A 101 5.13 -4.51 2.92
C VAL A 101 5.89 -5.81 3.17
N ASN A 102 5.17 -6.89 3.50
CA ASN A 102 5.77 -8.19 3.83
C ASN A 102 5.98 -9.04 2.55
N ARG A 103 7.12 -9.74 2.47
CA ARG A 103 7.50 -10.64 1.35
C ARG A 103 7.73 -12.06 1.90
N GLY A 104 7.13 -13.09 1.28
CA GLY A 104 7.22 -14.50 1.70
C GLY A 104 7.93 -15.42 0.70
N ARG A 105 7.94 -16.73 0.98
CA ARG A 105 8.86 -17.84 0.58
C ARG A 105 9.46 -17.98 -0.84
N ASP A 106 8.93 -17.35 -1.88
CA ASP A 106 9.59 -17.30 -3.19
C ASP A 106 9.40 -15.91 -3.84
N ALA A 107 10.27 -15.51 -4.77
CA ALA A 107 10.23 -14.16 -5.32
C ALA A 107 8.92 -13.85 -6.09
N CYS A 108 8.28 -14.85 -6.70
CA CYS A 108 7.06 -14.68 -7.51
C CYS A 108 5.80 -14.60 -6.65
N GLN A 109 5.62 -15.53 -5.71
CA GLN A 109 4.60 -15.55 -4.68
C GLN A 109 4.74 -14.34 -3.74
N ALA A 110 5.95 -13.90 -3.40
CA ALA A 110 6.14 -12.66 -2.64
C ALA A 110 5.58 -11.44 -3.39
N VAL A 111 5.87 -11.36 -4.69
CA VAL A 111 5.35 -10.30 -5.55
C VAL A 111 3.83 -10.40 -5.66
N ALA A 112 3.27 -11.59 -5.84
CA ALA A 112 1.83 -11.82 -5.90
C ALA A 112 1.12 -11.45 -4.58
N ASN A 113 1.68 -11.87 -3.44
CA ASN A 113 1.20 -11.49 -2.10
C ASN A 113 1.19 -9.97 -1.92
N SER A 114 2.28 -9.31 -2.29
CA SER A 114 2.43 -7.87 -2.16
C SER A 114 1.46 -7.10 -3.06
N ILE A 115 1.27 -7.55 -4.30
CA ILE A 115 0.31 -6.97 -5.25
C ILE A 115 -1.13 -7.15 -4.76
N LEU A 116 -1.48 -8.32 -4.22
CA LEU A 116 -2.82 -8.55 -3.67
C LEU A 116 -3.14 -7.61 -2.50
N LEU A 117 -2.14 -7.30 -1.67
CA LEU A 117 -2.29 -6.40 -0.52
C LEU A 117 -2.18 -4.91 -0.91
N ASN A 118 -1.40 -4.59 -1.93
CA ASN A 118 -1.19 -3.23 -2.42
C ASN A 118 -1.07 -3.21 -3.96
N PRO A 119 -2.19 -3.24 -4.68
CA PRO A 119 -2.20 -3.35 -6.14
C PRO A 119 -1.65 -2.10 -6.85
N GLY A 120 -1.56 -0.97 -6.14
CA GLY A 120 -1.03 0.30 -6.64
C GLY A 120 0.48 0.47 -6.45
N ASN A 121 1.21 -0.55 -5.97
CA ASN A 121 2.65 -0.48 -5.76
C ASN A 121 3.41 -0.65 -7.09
N PRO A 122 3.98 0.42 -7.68
CA PRO A 122 4.59 0.33 -9.00
C PRO A 122 5.90 -0.46 -8.99
N ILE A 123 6.60 -0.52 -7.86
CA ILE A 123 7.83 -1.30 -7.71
C ILE A 123 7.50 -2.79 -7.80
N MET A 124 6.42 -3.23 -7.14
CA MET A 124 6.00 -4.63 -7.19
C MET A 124 5.48 -5.02 -8.57
N ARG A 125 4.80 -4.11 -9.28
CA ARG A 125 4.42 -4.33 -10.68
C ARG A 125 5.65 -4.55 -11.58
N ARG A 126 6.69 -3.75 -11.41
CA ARG A 126 7.95 -3.94 -12.15
C ARG A 126 8.66 -5.25 -11.77
N ASN A 127 8.68 -5.61 -10.49
CA ASN A 127 9.25 -6.87 -10.04
C ASN A 127 8.51 -8.07 -10.65
N ARG A 128 7.17 -8.01 -10.73
CA ARG A 128 6.37 -9.04 -11.42
C ARG A 128 6.85 -9.17 -12.86
N LEU A 129 6.88 -8.08 -13.61
CA LEU A 129 7.29 -8.09 -15.01
C LEU A 129 8.70 -8.68 -15.20
N PHE A 130 9.65 -8.27 -14.35
CA PHE A 130 11.03 -8.77 -14.37
C PHE A 130 11.07 -10.30 -14.16
N TYR A 131 10.43 -10.81 -13.11
CA TYR A 131 10.43 -12.24 -12.82
C TYR A 131 9.64 -13.05 -13.85
N SER A 132 8.56 -12.48 -14.41
CA SER A 132 7.79 -13.13 -15.47
C SER A 132 8.63 -13.34 -16.73
N LYS A 133 9.47 -12.37 -17.10
CA LYS A 133 10.45 -12.51 -18.19
C LYS A 133 11.60 -13.47 -17.86
N THR A 134 11.99 -13.55 -16.59
CA THR A 134 13.12 -14.38 -16.14
C THR A 134 12.76 -15.87 -16.09
N TYR A 135 11.59 -16.19 -15.54
CA TYR A 135 11.19 -17.57 -15.28
C TYR A 135 10.23 -18.15 -16.31
N GLU A 136 9.56 -17.30 -17.10
CA GLU A 136 8.59 -17.69 -18.15
C GLU A 136 7.48 -18.64 -17.64
N LYS A 137 7.13 -18.51 -16.36
CA LYS A 137 6.18 -19.36 -15.64
C LYS A 137 5.23 -18.50 -14.82
N ASP A 138 4.10 -18.16 -15.42
CA ASP A 138 3.13 -17.25 -14.80
C ASP A 138 2.40 -17.90 -13.60
N ASP A 139 2.34 -19.23 -13.56
CA ASP A 139 1.79 -20.04 -12.47
C ASP A 139 2.53 -19.86 -11.13
N LEU A 140 3.77 -19.36 -11.16
CA LEU A 140 4.54 -19.02 -9.97
C LEU A 140 3.99 -17.78 -9.24
N PHE A 141 3.19 -16.93 -9.91
CA PHE A 141 2.61 -15.72 -9.32
C PHE A 141 1.29 -15.99 -8.62
N LYS A 142 1.29 -16.97 -7.71
CA LYS A 142 0.11 -17.30 -6.91
C LYS A 142 0.31 -16.82 -5.47
N PRO A 143 -0.59 -15.95 -4.94
CA PRO A 143 -0.55 -15.58 -3.54
C PRO A 143 -0.69 -16.81 -2.63
N SER A 144 -0.04 -16.77 -1.47
CA SER A 144 -0.16 -17.81 -0.45
C SER A 144 -1.56 -17.80 0.18
N GLU A 145 -2.05 -18.97 0.60
CA GLU A 145 -3.39 -19.12 1.18
C GLU A 145 -3.62 -18.22 2.40
N GLU A 146 -2.62 -18.07 3.27
CA GLU A 146 -2.69 -17.19 4.46
C GLU A 146 -2.96 -15.72 4.09
N ILE A 147 -2.33 -15.23 3.01
CA ILE A 147 -2.52 -13.85 2.52
C ILE A 147 -3.88 -13.71 1.83
N ILE A 148 -4.33 -14.74 1.11
CA ILE A 148 -5.66 -14.78 0.50
C ILE A 148 -6.75 -14.71 1.57
N GLU A 149 -6.64 -15.53 2.61
CA GLU A 149 -7.60 -15.55 3.73
C GLU A 149 -7.64 -14.20 4.44
N PHE A 150 -6.47 -13.62 4.73
CA PHE A 150 -6.36 -12.29 5.31
C PHE A 150 -7.01 -11.22 4.42
N HIS A 151 -6.69 -11.18 3.13
CA HIS A 151 -7.23 -10.20 2.18
C HIS A 151 -8.76 -10.31 2.07
N LYS A 152 -9.29 -11.52 1.91
CA LYS A 152 -10.74 -11.78 1.86
C LYS A 152 -11.43 -11.30 3.13
N ARG A 153 -10.92 -11.70 4.31
CA ARG A 153 -11.47 -11.26 5.60
C ARG A 153 -11.47 -9.74 5.69
N TYR A 154 -10.34 -9.10 5.41
CA TYR A 154 -10.20 -7.65 5.51
C TYR A 154 -11.18 -6.90 4.59
N ALA A 155 -11.34 -7.36 3.34
CA ALA A 155 -12.25 -6.77 2.37
C ALA A 155 -13.72 -6.95 2.76
N ILE A 156 -14.13 -8.15 3.20
CA ILE A 156 -15.50 -8.43 3.63
C ILE A 156 -15.86 -7.64 4.89
N GLU A 157 -14.95 -7.56 5.86
CA GLU A 157 -15.16 -6.75 7.06
C GLU A 157 -15.36 -5.28 6.71
N ARG A 158 -14.57 -4.75 5.77
CA ARG A 158 -14.74 -3.39 5.27
C ARG A 158 -16.08 -3.18 4.59
N LEU A 159 -16.49 -4.10 3.72
CA LEU A 159 -17.78 -4.05 3.04
C LEU A 159 -18.93 -3.99 4.06
N PHE A 160 -18.88 -4.83 5.09
CA PHE A 160 -19.87 -4.83 6.16
C PHE A 160 -19.86 -3.51 6.95
N LEU A 161 -18.68 -2.98 7.28
CA LEU A 161 -18.57 -1.69 7.95
C LEU A 161 -19.15 -0.55 7.11
N THR A 162 -18.89 -0.52 5.80
CA THR A 162 -19.46 0.46 4.88
C THR A 162 -20.98 0.34 4.82
N PHE A 163 -21.51 -0.88 4.67
CA PHE A 163 -22.96 -1.12 4.73
C PHE A 163 -23.55 -0.59 6.05
N ALA A 164 -22.90 -0.87 7.16
CA ALA A 164 -23.36 -0.44 8.47
C ALA A 164 -23.32 1.09 8.64
N ASP A 165 -22.24 1.74 8.20
CA ASP A 165 -22.08 3.19 8.24
C ASP A 165 -23.11 3.91 7.36
N GLU A 166 -23.55 3.28 6.27
CA GLU A 166 -24.59 3.83 5.39
C GLU A 166 -26.00 3.59 5.90
N ARG A 167 -26.28 2.43 6.51
CA ARG A 167 -27.66 1.98 6.81
C ARG A 167 -28.07 2.07 8.27
N PHE A 168 -27.12 2.15 9.18
CA PHE A 168 -27.37 2.28 10.62
C PHE A 168 -26.95 3.65 11.16
N LYS A 169 -26.84 4.64 10.26
CA LYS A 169 -26.60 6.03 10.61
C LYS A 169 -27.91 6.66 11.08
N PHE A 170 -28.07 6.77 12.39
CA PHE A 170 -29.25 7.39 13.00
C PHE A 170 -29.10 8.92 12.94
N GLU A 171 -29.82 9.57 12.03
CA GLU A 171 -29.86 11.03 11.86
C GLU A 171 -31.32 11.50 11.93
N ASP A 172 -31.56 12.69 12.49
CA ASP A 172 -32.91 13.27 12.63
C ASP A 172 -33.95 12.36 13.34
N SER A 173 -33.48 11.47 14.22
CA SER A 173 -34.27 10.46 14.94
C SER A 173 -34.85 9.34 14.06
N GLU A 174 -34.37 9.18 12.84
CA GLU A 174 -34.78 8.13 11.92
C GLU A 174 -33.58 7.37 11.34
N LEU A 175 -33.84 6.12 10.94
CA LEU A 175 -32.91 5.36 10.13
C LEU A 175 -33.14 5.65 8.64
N PRO A 176 -32.10 5.51 7.79
CA PRO A 176 -32.27 5.59 6.35
C PRO A 176 -33.32 4.59 5.85
N ALA A 177 -34.11 4.99 4.85
CA ALA A 177 -35.12 4.12 4.26
C ALA A 177 -34.49 2.84 3.66
N GLU A 178 -35.15 1.70 3.89
CA GLU A 178 -34.75 0.40 3.33
C GLU A 178 -34.78 0.47 1.79
N ARG A 179 -33.71 -0.02 1.17
CA ARG A 179 -33.61 -0.22 -0.28
C ARG A 179 -33.87 -1.68 -0.60
N VAL A 180 -34.35 -1.96 -1.82
CA VAL A 180 -34.60 -3.34 -2.28
C VAL A 180 -33.33 -4.20 -2.17
N ASP A 181 -32.17 -3.60 -2.43
CA ASP A 181 -30.87 -4.26 -2.37
C ASP A 181 -30.47 -4.67 -0.93
N ASP A 182 -31.07 -4.10 0.12
CA ASP A 182 -30.74 -4.44 1.52
C ASP A 182 -31.21 -5.86 1.90
N ARG A 183 -32.11 -6.43 1.09
CA ARG A 183 -32.60 -7.81 1.25
C ARG A 183 -31.76 -8.82 0.48
N LEU A 184 -30.85 -8.36 -0.36
CA LEU A 184 -29.93 -9.22 -1.09
C LEU A 184 -28.75 -9.60 -0.18
N PRO A 185 -28.23 -10.82 -0.30
CA PRO A 185 -27.01 -11.18 0.41
C PRO A 185 -25.87 -10.27 -0.03
N LEU A 186 -25.04 -9.83 0.92
CA LEU A 186 -23.83 -9.07 0.62
C LEU A 186 -22.96 -9.87 -0.35
N ASP A 187 -22.52 -9.21 -1.42
CA ASP A 187 -21.56 -9.80 -2.36
C ASP A 187 -20.20 -9.91 -1.68
N ILE A 188 -19.86 -11.13 -1.26
CA ILE A 188 -18.60 -11.46 -0.61
C ILE A 188 -17.54 -11.97 -1.60
N ILE A 189 -17.77 -11.82 -2.91
CA ILE A 189 -16.79 -12.16 -3.93
C ILE A 189 -15.68 -11.11 -3.91
N VAL A 190 -14.55 -11.47 -3.31
CA VAL A 190 -13.35 -10.63 -3.28
C VAL A 190 -12.41 -11.10 -4.39
N PRO A 191 -12.09 -10.24 -5.38
CA PRO A 191 -11.17 -10.60 -6.46
C PRO A 191 -9.76 -10.79 -5.90
N ILE A 192 -9.14 -11.92 -6.24
CA ILE A 192 -7.76 -12.25 -5.83
C ILE A 192 -6.79 -12.32 -7.01
N ASN A 193 -7.32 -12.30 -8.23
CA ASN A 193 -6.53 -12.40 -9.45
C ASN A 193 -5.99 -11.03 -9.84
N ASP A 194 -4.78 -11.02 -10.35
CA ASP A 194 -4.15 -9.82 -10.89
C ASP A 194 -4.58 -9.61 -12.36
N ASP A 195 -5.44 -8.63 -12.61
CA ASP A 195 -5.95 -8.27 -13.93
C ASP A 195 -5.15 -7.16 -14.63
N PHE A 196 -4.00 -6.80 -14.07
CA PHE A 196 -3.20 -5.69 -14.54
C PHE A 196 -2.58 -6.00 -15.92
N ASP A 197 -2.63 -5.04 -16.83
CA ASP A 197 -1.99 -5.16 -18.15
C ASP A 197 -0.50 -4.80 -18.05
N TYR A 198 0.36 -5.81 -18.00
CA TYR A 198 1.80 -5.62 -17.88
C TYR A 198 2.48 -5.18 -19.17
N SER A 199 1.81 -5.30 -20.33
CA SER A 199 2.34 -4.75 -21.59
C SER A 199 2.42 -3.21 -21.53
N ALA A 200 1.55 -2.59 -20.73
CA ALA A 200 1.58 -1.15 -20.49
C ALA A 200 2.89 -0.70 -19.84
N ILE A 201 3.53 -1.52 -19.01
CA ILE A 201 4.81 -1.16 -18.33
C ILE A 201 5.99 -1.19 -19.32
N ASP A 202 5.96 -2.11 -20.29
CA ASP A 202 7.01 -2.25 -21.30
C ASP A 202 6.97 -1.17 -22.38
N SER A 203 5.85 -0.45 -22.51
CA SER A 203 5.72 0.64 -23.47
C SER A 203 6.57 1.86 -23.09
N GLU A 204 7.11 2.55 -24.11
CA GLU A 204 7.94 3.74 -23.95
C GLU A 204 7.25 4.80 -23.08
N LEU A 205 7.96 5.37 -22.09
CA LEU A 205 7.42 6.41 -21.20
C LEU A 205 7.63 7.81 -21.75
N LEU A 206 8.83 8.07 -22.27
CA LEU A 206 9.29 9.37 -22.75
C LEU A 206 9.94 9.17 -24.10
N SER A 207 9.60 10.02 -25.06
CA SER A 207 10.36 10.14 -26.30
C SER A 207 11.67 10.91 -26.07
N GLU A 208 12.65 10.74 -26.97
CA GLU A 208 13.93 11.47 -26.93
C GLU A 208 13.75 13.00 -26.89
N GLY A 209 12.73 13.52 -27.59
CA GLY A 209 12.41 14.95 -27.60
C GLY A 209 11.87 15.45 -26.26
N GLU A 210 11.08 14.63 -25.57
CA GLU A 210 10.58 14.94 -24.23
C GLU A 210 11.70 14.91 -23.19
N CYS A 211 12.59 13.90 -23.24
CA CYS A 211 13.77 13.86 -22.38
C CYS A 211 14.67 15.09 -22.60
N SER A 212 14.92 15.46 -23.86
CA SER A 212 15.71 16.67 -24.16
C SER A 212 15.06 17.94 -23.58
N THR A 213 13.74 18.06 -23.69
CA THR A 213 12.97 19.19 -23.14
C THR A 213 13.04 19.24 -21.61
N LEU A 214 12.92 18.07 -20.96
CA LEU A 214 13.01 17.94 -19.51
C LEU A 214 14.43 18.15 -19.00
N ALA A 215 15.46 17.68 -19.71
CA ALA A 215 16.85 17.86 -19.33
C ALA A 215 17.23 19.36 -19.34
N VAL A 216 16.79 20.11 -20.36
CA VAL A 216 16.90 21.58 -20.37
C VAL A 216 16.14 22.17 -19.17
N ALA A 217 14.91 21.73 -18.91
CA ALA A 217 14.09 22.22 -17.79
C ALA A 217 14.67 21.89 -16.39
N ALA A 218 15.56 20.91 -16.30
CA ALA A 218 16.24 20.50 -15.06
C ALA A 218 17.41 21.44 -14.71
N ILE A 219 18.01 22.10 -15.70
CA ILE A 219 19.17 22.99 -15.51
C ILE A 219 18.74 24.40 -15.10
N PHE A 220 17.59 24.88 -15.59
CA PHE A 220 17.11 26.23 -15.34
C PHE A 220 16.09 26.31 -14.19
N GLU A 221 16.22 27.34 -13.34
CA GLU A 221 15.29 27.58 -12.22
C GLU A 221 13.85 27.84 -12.71
N ARG A 222 13.69 28.54 -13.84
CA ARG A 222 12.38 28.88 -14.40
C ARG A 222 12.03 27.97 -15.57
N LYS A 223 10.89 27.30 -15.45
CA LYS A 223 10.32 26.43 -16.50
C LYS A 223 9.33 27.20 -17.36
N THR A 224 9.37 26.98 -18.67
CA THR A 224 8.38 27.52 -19.62
C THR A 224 7.00 26.90 -19.40
N ALA A 225 5.95 27.52 -19.95
CA ALA A 225 4.59 26.96 -19.89
C ALA A 225 4.54 25.55 -20.51
N GLN A 226 5.22 25.35 -21.64
CA GLN A 226 5.33 24.05 -22.31
C GLN A 226 6.03 23.00 -21.44
N GLN A 227 7.12 23.35 -20.75
CA GLN A 227 7.83 22.43 -19.86
C GLN A 227 6.99 22.03 -18.64
N LYS A 228 6.22 22.97 -18.09
CA LYS A 228 5.28 22.69 -16.99
C LYS A 228 4.16 21.75 -17.45
N GLN A 229 3.61 22.00 -18.63
CA GLN A 229 2.57 21.16 -19.23
C GLN A 229 3.09 19.73 -19.47
N LEU A 230 4.30 19.59 -20.02
CA LEU A 230 4.94 18.28 -20.21
C LEU A 230 5.10 17.51 -18.89
N LEU A 231 5.51 18.17 -17.80
CA LEU A 231 5.61 17.51 -16.49
C LEU A 231 4.26 16.98 -16.00
N VAL A 232 3.16 17.71 -16.24
CA VAL A 232 1.81 17.24 -15.91
C VAL A 232 1.44 16.01 -16.75
N GLU A 233 1.68 16.05 -18.06
CA GLU A 233 1.39 14.95 -18.97
C GLU A 233 2.21 13.68 -18.67
N VAL A 234 3.49 13.83 -18.32
CA VAL A 234 4.33 12.70 -17.89
C VAL A 234 3.84 12.14 -16.55
N THR A 235 3.45 13.00 -15.61
CA THR A 235 2.90 12.56 -14.32
C THR A 235 1.63 11.72 -14.52
N GLU A 236 0.72 12.17 -15.40
CA GLU A 236 -0.51 11.44 -15.72
C GLU A 236 -0.24 10.12 -16.46
N ARG A 237 0.75 10.11 -17.38
CA ARG A 237 1.21 8.86 -18.02
C ARG A 237 1.70 7.85 -17.00
N VAL A 238 2.50 8.27 -16.02
CA VAL A 238 2.97 7.38 -14.94
C VAL A 238 1.79 6.89 -14.09
N ALA A 239 0.86 7.77 -13.73
CA ALA A 239 -0.33 7.43 -12.95
C ALA A 239 -1.19 6.38 -13.66
N THR A 240 -1.49 6.61 -14.93
CA THR A 240 -2.30 5.71 -15.76
C THR A 240 -1.58 4.37 -15.97
N ARG A 241 -0.28 4.41 -16.29
CA ARG A 241 0.53 3.20 -16.56
C ARG A 241 0.58 2.26 -15.38
N TYR A 242 0.63 2.76 -14.15
CA TYR A 242 0.69 1.94 -12.93
C TYR A 242 -0.64 1.83 -12.18
N ARG A 243 -1.73 2.42 -12.69
CA ARG A 243 -3.04 2.53 -12.01
C ARG A 243 -2.89 3.04 -10.56
N THR A 244 -2.04 4.04 -10.35
CA THR A 244 -1.69 4.56 -9.02
C THR A 244 -1.71 6.08 -8.99
N ARG A 245 -2.00 6.65 -7.81
CA ARG A 245 -1.89 8.10 -7.62
C ARG A 245 -0.44 8.49 -7.72
N THR A 246 -0.15 9.50 -8.53
CA THR A 246 1.21 9.95 -8.81
C THR A 246 1.26 11.46 -8.70
N THR A 247 2.30 11.97 -8.05
CA THR A 247 2.59 13.40 -8.00
C THR A 247 4.02 13.64 -8.43
N PHE A 248 4.23 14.73 -9.17
CA PHE A 248 5.57 15.22 -9.47
C PHE A 248 6.28 15.59 -8.16
N HIS A 249 7.51 15.11 -8.00
CA HIS A 249 8.34 15.41 -6.84
C HIS A 249 9.47 16.37 -7.19
N SER A 250 10.36 15.96 -8.09
CA SER A 250 11.52 16.77 -8.47
C SER A 250 12.02 16.46 -9.87
N LEU A 251 12.79 17.40 -10.42
CA LEU A 251 13.47 17.32 -11.71
C LEU A 251 14.86 17.91 -11.51
N SER A 252 15.90 17.09 -11.64
CA SER A 252 17.28 17.50 -11.34
C SER A 252 18.32 16.73 -12.15
N CYS A 253 19.47 17.35 -12.38
CA CYS A 253 20.68 16.72 -12.92
C CYS A 253 21.78 16.51 -11.87
N SER A 254 21.46 16.81 -10.60
CA SER A 254 22.33 16.60 -9.45
C SER A 254 21.56 15.93 -8.32
N LEU A 255 22.30 15.18 -7.49
CA LEU A 255 21.77 14.67 -6.23
C LEU A 255 21.53 15.85 -5.29
N ASP A 256 20.29 16.02 -4.85
CA ASP A 256 19.93 16.90 -3.74
C ASP A 256 19.74 16.04 -2.48
N PRO A 257 20.73 15.97 -1.58
CA PRO A 257 20.63 15.20 -0.35
C PRO A 257 19.64 15.82 0.65
N THR A 258 19.15 17.03 0.41
CA THR A 258 18.21 17.75 1.28
C THR A 258 16.75 17.63 0.84
N ALA A 259 16.50 17.04 -0.34
CA ALA A 259 15.15 16.87 -0.86
C ALA A 259 14.31 15.94 0.06
N PRO A 260 13.06 16.32 0.37
CA PRO A 260 12.19 15.51 1.21
C PRO A 260 11.85 14.19 0.52
N GLN A 261 11.96 13.05 1.21
CA GLN A 261 11.65 11.76 0.62
C GLN A 261 10.15 11.57 0.38
N CYS A 262 9.81 10.78 -0.64
CA CYS A 262 8.42 10.42 -0.90
C CYS A 262 7.82 9.65 0.30
N PRO A 263 6.57 9.91 0.70
CA PRO A 263 5.96 9.27 1.86
C PRO A 263 5.86 7.74 1.75
N ARG A 264 5.62 7.24 0.52
CA ARG A 264 5.41 5.82 0.22
C ARG A 264 6.46 5.26 -0.73
N HIS A 265 6.35 5.60 -2.01
CA HIS A 265 7.23 5.08 -3.05
C HIS A 265 7.69 6.21 -3.97
N SER A 266 8.94 6.14 -4.41
CA SER A 266 9.49 6.99 -5.47
C SER A 266 9.61 6.19 -6.76
N LEU A 267 9.26 6.81 -7.88
CA LEU A 267 9.62 6.35 -9.22
C LEU A 267 10.61 7.34 -9.82
N ILE A 268 11.82 6.86 -10.12
CA ILE A 268 12.90 7.66 -10.69
C ILE A 268 13.03 7.28 -12.15
N VAL A 269 12.91 8.26 -13.04
CA VAL A 269 13.02 8.07 -14.48
C VAL A 269 14.19 8.90 -14.99
N SER A 270 15.13 8.26 -15.67
CA SER A 270 16.23 8.93 -16.33
C SER A 270 15.71 9.72 -17.54
N ILE A 271 16.25 10.93 -17.67
CA ILE A 271 16.02 11.81 -18.82
C ILE A 271 17.34 12.12 -19.54
N ASP A 272 18.39 11.36 -19.23
CA ASP A 272 19.65 11.42 -19.97
C ASP A 272 19.47 10.84 -21.37
N ARG A 273 20.26 11.35 -22.31
CA ARG A 273 20.17 10.96 -23.72
C ARG A 273 20.34 9.45 -23.95
N ASN A 274 21.20 8.79 -23.17
CA ASN A 274 21.54 7.37 -23.37
C ASN A 274 20.61 6.40 -22.62
N SER A 275 19.76 6.92 -21.74
CA SER A 275 18.86 6.12 -20.88
C SER A 275 17.49 6.79 -20.75
N CYS A 276 17.08 7.55 -21.76
CA CYS A 276 15.82 8.28 -21.77
C CYS A 276 14.64 7.35 -21.48
N GLY A 277 13.83 7.70 -20.47
CA GLY A 277 12.66 6.92 -20.06
C GLY A 277 13.01 5.67 -19.24
N ALA A 278 14.29 5.33 -19.07
CA ALA A 278 14.69 4.20 -18.26
C ALA A 278 14.47 4.50 -16.78
N PHE A 279 13.87 3.56 -16.07
CA PHE A 279 13.67 3.71 -14.64
C PHE A 279 14.92 3.33 -13.85
N LEU A 280 15.27 4.16 -12.87
CA LEU A 280 16.43 3.97 -11.99
C LEU A 280 16.02 3.40 -10.64
N THR A 281 16.93 2.65 -10.01
CA THR A 281 16.76 2.18 -8.61
C THR A 281 17.01 3.32 -7.64
N ASP A 282 18.06 4.11 -7.90
CA ASP A 282 18.49 5.24 -7.10
C ASP A 282 18.92 6.39 -8.01
N PRO A 283 18.85 7.65 -7.55
CA PRO A 283 19.37 8.77 -8.32
C PRO A 283 20.90 8.65 -8.38
N GLN A 284 21.46 8.73 -9.59
CA GLN A 284 22.91 8.66 -9.77
C GLN A 284 23.53 10.07 -9.83
N PRO A 285 24.76 10.24 -9.29
CA PRO A 285 25.48 11.51 -9.44
C PRO A 285 25.70 11.82 -10.92
N ASN A 286 25.52 13.09 -11.30
CA ASN A 286 25.69 13.60 -12.67
C ASN A 286 24.75 13.00 -13.71
N THR A 287 23.60 12.45 -13.29
CA THR A 287 22.53 12.00 -14.19
C THR A 287 21.31 12.88 -14.04
N CYS A 288 20.65 13.17 -15.16
CA CYS A 288 19.39 13.88 -15.15
C CYS A 288 18.24 12.89 -14.93
N SER A 289 17.39 13.18 -13.95
CA SER A 289 16.21 12.38 -13.65
C SER A 289 15.01 13.23 -13.25
N VAL A 290 13.83 12.65 -13.49
CA VAL A 290 12.56 13.11 -12.94
C VAL A 290 12.08 12.10 -11.90
N ILE A 291 11.64 12.60 -10.76
CA ILE A 291 11.17 11.79 -9.63
C ILE A 291 9.69 12.05 -9.43
N PHE A 292 8.93 10.97 -9.26
CA PHE A 292 7.51 10.99 -8.91
C PHE A 292 7.31 10.30 -7.57
N CYS A 293 6.44 10.86 -6.72
CA CYS A 293 5.92 10.15 -5.57
C CYS A 293 4.65 9.39 -5.96
N THR A 294 4.58 8.13 -5.55
CA THR A 294 3.45 7.24 -5.83
C THR A 294 2.91 6.63 -4.53
N GLY A 295 1.59 6.44 -4.48
CA GLY A 295 0.93 5.78 -3.35
C GLY A 295 -0.43 6.33 -2.99
#